data_AF-A0A7Y4QF58-F1
#
_entry.id   AF-A0A7Y4QF58-F1
#
_cell.length_a   1.000
_cell.length_b   1.000
_cell.length_c   1.000
_cell.angle_alpha   90.00
_cell.angle_beta   90.00
_cell.angle_gamma   90.00
#
_symmetry.space_group_name_H-M   'P 1'
#
loop_
_entity.id
_entity.type
_entity.pdbx_description
1 polymer ?
#
loop_
_entity_poly.entity_id
_entity_poly.type
_entity_poly.pdbx_seq_one_letter_code
_entity_poly.pdbx_strand_id
1 'polypeptide(L)'
;MPPSKKAQPKELITYLCTRCRWDFARTENDKPKCTLCGKTDRLKEIARQPMSPQALEGAMMRSMERLMTGLEGAYEAQQTQRGSSTREDEKKNDDEEILLLEAMVKAKNLQKNVEKAFGKGKRVRTIKTKL
;
A
#
# COMPACT_ATOMS: atom_id res chain seq x y z
N MET A 1 14.41 6.95 31.60
CA MET A 1 15.33 6.17 30.74
C MET A 1 15.39 6.88 29.39
N PRO A 2 16.59 7.25 28.87
CA PRO A 2 16.67 7.75 27.51
C PRO A 2 16.21 6.64 26.55
N PRO A 3 15.53 6.97 25.44
CA PRO A 3 15.15 5.96 24.46
C PRO A 3 16.42 5.28 23.95
N SER A 4 16.49 3.96 24.13
CA SER A 4 17.48 3.10 23.49
C SER A 4 17.62 3.52 22.02
N LYS A 5 18.82 3.95 21.62
CA LYS A 5 19.16 4.23 20.22
C LYS A 5 19.05 2.90 19.46
N LYS A 6 17.85 2.56 19.00
CA LYS A 6 17.66 1.43 18.08
C LYS A 6 18.58 1.67 16.89
N ALA A 7 19.38 0.66 16.55
CA ALA A 7 20.26 0.71 15.38
C ALA A 7 19.45 1.13 14.15
N GLN A 8 20.03 1.94 13.26
CA GLN A 8 19.32 2.31 12.04
C GLN A 8 18.96 1.05 11.25
N PRO A 9 17.71 0.94 10.76
CA PRO A 9 17.28 -0.22 9.99
C PRO A 9 18.03 -0.29 8.67
N LYS A 10 18.57 -1.47 8.38
CA LYS A 10 19.35 -1.82 7.19
C LYS A 10 18.51 -2.55 6.16
N GLU A 11 17.41 -3.19 6.56
CA GLU A 11 16.62 -4.03 5.69
C GLU A 11 15.13 -3.66 5.72
N LEU A 12 14.52 -3.62 4.54
CA LEU A 12 13.09 -3.54 4.38
C LEU A 12 12.57 -4.94 4.07
N ILE A 13 11.67 -5.44 4.91
CA ILE A 13 11.05 -6.75 4.77
C ILE A 13 9.58 -6.55 4.40
N THR A 14 9.16 -7.10 3.28
CA THR A 14 7.76 -7.12 2.84
C THR A 14 7.11 -8.44 3.25
N TYR A 15 5.99 -8.34 3.95
CA TYR A 15 5.19 -9.48 4.40
C TYR A 15 3.83 -9.49 3.71
N LEU A 16 3.40 -10.66 3.25
CA LEU A 16 2.02 -10.96 2.86
C LEU A 16 1.28 -11.57 4.05
N CYS A 17 0.20 -10.93 4.49
CA CYS A 17 -0.75 -11.54 5.41
C CYS A 17 -1.71 -12.44 4.64
N THR A 18 -1.58 -13.76 4.74
CA THR A 18 -2.46 -14.70 4.01
C THR A 18 -3.89 -14.72 4.54
N ARG A 19 -4.13 -14.18 5.75
CA ARG A 19 -5.50 -13.97 6.28
C ARG A 19 -6.21 -12.81 5.59
N CYS A 20 -5.52 -11.67 5.48
CA CYS A 20 -6.11 -10.44 4.94
C CYS A 20 -5.86 -10.27 3.43
N ARG A 21 -5.04 -11.15 2.85
CA ARG A 21 -4.52 -11.04 1.48
C ARG A 21 -3.91 -9.65 1.20
N TRP A 22 -3.18 -9.14 2.21
CA TRP A 22 -2.62 -7.78 2.20
C TRP A 22 -1.12 -7.79 2.45
N ASP A 23 -0.38 -7.04 1.63
CA ASP A 23 1.06 -6.88 1.75
C ASP A 23 1.38 -5.63 2.57
N PHE A 24 2.43 -5.69 3.39
CA PHE A 24 2.93 -4.55 4.12
C PHE A 24 4.43 -4.69 4.36
N ALA A 25 5.14 -3.55 4.38
CA ALA A 25 6.56 -3.52 4.67
C ALA A 25 6.85 -3.12 6.12
N ARG A 26 7.88 -3.71 6.69
CA ARG A 26 8.42 -3.41 8.02
C ARG A 26 9.94 -3.37 7.93
N THR A 27 10.55 -2.59 8.81
CA THR A 27 11.99 -2.68 9.00
C THR A 27 12.33 -3.93 9.80
N GLU A 28 13.56 -4.42 9.73
CA GLU A 28 13.99 -5.59 10.52
C GLU A 28 13.94 -5.36 12.03
N ASN A 29 13.94 -4.09 12.45
CA ASN A 29 13.80 -3.68 13.85
C ASN A 29 12.36 -3.77 14.38
N ASP A 30 11.37 -3.85 13.47
CA ASP A 30 9.96 -3.88 13.82
C ASP A 30 9.45 -5.32 13.94
N LYS A 31 8.59 -5.56 14.93
CA LYS A 31 7.92 -6.87 15.03
C LYS A 31 7.00 -7.05 13.81
N PRO A 32 7.05 -8.21 13.12
CA PRO A 32 6.18 -8.47 11.98
C PRO A 32 4.74 -8.68 12.46
N LYS A 33 3.93 -7.63 12.36
CA LYS A 33 2.51 -7.60 12.73
C LYS A 33 1.71 -7.04 11.56
N CYS A 34 0.68 -7.79 11.14
CA CYS A 34 -0.23 -7.34 10.07
C CYS A 34 -0.81 -5.97 10.42
N THR A 35 -0.76 -5.03 9.48
CA THR A 35 -1.32 -3.68 9.62
C THR A 35 -2.83 -3.67 9.74
N LEU A 36 -3.52 -4.66 9.17
CA LEU A 36 -4.99 -4.75 9.18
C LEU A 36 -5.51 -5.52 10.39
N CYS A 37 -5.20 -6.82 10.49
CA CYS A 37 -5.77 -7.66 11.56
C CYS A 37 -4.95 -7.65 12.87
N GLY A 38 -3.76 -7.06 12.86
CA GLY A 38 -2.90 -7.02 14.04
C GLY A 38 -2.35 -8.38 14.49
N LYS A 39 -2.50 -9.45 13.69
CA LYS A 39 -2.00 -10.79 14.03
C LYS A 39 -0.65 -11.08 13.35
N THR A 40 0.06 -12.08 13.85
CA THR A 40 1.41 -12.49 13.39
C THR A 40 1.45 -13.92 12.84
N ASP A 41 0.37 -14.70 13.02
CA ASP A 41 0.28 -16.14 12.79
C ASP A 41 0.13 -16.56 11.32
N ARG A 42 -0.08 -15.59 10.42
CA ARG A 42 -0.31 -15.82 8.98
C ARG A 42 0.46 -14.84 8.11
N LEU A 43 1.70 -14.58 8.49
CA LEU A 43 2.61 -13.71 7.74
C LEU A 43 3.61 -14.54 6.95
N LYS A 44 3.73 -14.26 5.66
CA LYS A 44 4.77 -14.82 4.79
C LYS A 44 5.68 -13.69 4.34
N GLU A 45 6.97 -13.83 4.56
CA GLU A 45 7.96 -12.94 3.96
C GLU A 45 7.98 -13.18 2.44
N ILE A 46 7.76 -12.13 1.65
CA ILE A 46 7.74 -12.19 0.19
C ILE A 46 8.87 -11.42 -0.47
N ALA A 47 9.50 -10.50 0.26
CA ALA A 47 10.71 -9.81 -0.18
C ALA A 47 11.51 -9.31 1.03
N ARG A 48 12.83 -9.34 0.92
CA ARG A 48 13.77 -8.67 1.83
C ARG A 48 14.82 -7.97 1.00
N GLN A 49 14.98 -6.67 1.22
CA GLN A 49 15.86 -5.83 0.42
C GLN A 49 16.60 -4.84 1.30
N PRO A 50 17.82 -4.41 0.93
CA PRO A 50 18.49 -3.31 1.60
C PRO A 50 17.62 -2.05 1.62
N MET A 51 17.60 -1.37 2.76
CA MET A 51 16.84 -0.14 2.93
C MET A 51 17.33 0.91 1.94
N SER A 52 16.45 1.31 1.02
CA SER A 52 16.72 2.34 0.02
C SER A 52 15.41 3.05 -0.33
N PRO A 53 15.46 4.30 -0.83
CA PRO A 53 14.27 4.98 -1.34
C PRO A 53 13.52 4.14 -2.38
N GLN A 54 14.25 3.43 -3.25
CA GLN A 54 13.68 2.56 -4.29
C GLN A 54 12.99 1.33 -3.71
N ALA A 55 13.55 0.72 -2.66
CA ALA A 55 12.91 -0.40 -1.97
C ALA A 55 11.60 0.02 -1.29
N LEU A 56 11.59 1.21 -0.69
CA LEU A 56 10.38 1.81 -0.09
C LEU A 56 9.32 2.13 -1.14
N GLU A 57 9.72 2.79 -2.25
CA GLU A 57 8.85 3.08 -3.38
C GLU A 57 8.21 1.80 -3.92
N GLY A 58 9.03 0.78 -4.22
CA GLY A 58 8.54 -0.50 -4.74
C GLY A 58 7.58 -1.20 -3.77
N ALA A 59 7.82 -1.13 -2.46
CA ALA A 59 6.91 -1.68 -1.46
C ALA A 59 5.58 -0.92 -1.39
N MET A 60 5.60 0.41 -1.51
CA MET A 60 4.40 1.24 -1.55
C MET A 60 3.59 0.98 -2.81
N MET A 61 4.24 0.94 -3.98
CA MET A 61 3.59 0.69 -5.27
C MET A 61 2.89 -0.67 -5.30
N ARG A 62 3.56 -1.74 -4.85
CA ARG A 62 2.93 -3.09 -4.74
C ARG A 62 1.68 -3.08 -3.86
N SER A 63 1.72 -2.35 -2.74
CA SER A 63 0.57 -2.25 -1.83
C SER A 63 -0.60 -1.49 -2.49
N MET A 64 -0.29 -0.47 -3.29
CA MET A 64 -1.28 0.34 -4.01
C MET A 64 -1.90 -0.43 -5.19
N GLU A 65 -1.10 -1.18 -5.95
CA GLU A 65 -1.60 -2.04 -7.03
C GLU A 65 -2.60 -3.06 -6.49
N ARG A 66 -2.30 -3.74 -5.37
CA ARG A 66 -3.25 -4.68 -4.76
C ARG A 66 -4.52 -4.00 -4.25
N LEU A 67 -4.40 -2.79 -3.71
CA LEU A 67 -5.58 -2.02 -3.31
C LEU A 67 -6.47 -1.72 -4.51
N MET A 68 -5.87 -1.26 -5.61
CA MET A 68 -6.58 -1.00 -6.86
C MET A 68 -7.26 -2.25 -7.40
N THR A 69 -6.55 -3.37 -7.51
CA THR A 69 -7.13 -4.65 -7.95
C THR A 69 -8.28 -5.11 -7.05
N GLY A 70 -8.16 -4.90 -5.73
CA GLY A 70 -9.23 -5.21 -4.79
C GLY A 70 -10.47 -4.34 -4.97
N LEU A 71 -10.28 -3.04 -5.21
CA LEU A 71 -11.38 -2.10 -5.48
C LEU A 71 -12.04 -2.38 -6.84
N GLU A 72 -11.26 -2.67 -7.87
CA GLU A 72 -11.77 -3.07 -9.21
C GLU A 72 -12.61 -4.35 -9.11
N GLY A 73 -12.11 -5.38 -8.41
CA GLY A 73 -12.87 -6.60 -8.20
C GLY A 73 -14.16 -6.41 -7.39
N ALA A 74 -14.16 -5.50 -6.40
CA ALA A 74 -15.37 -5.16 -5.65
C ALA A 74 -16.41 -4.44 -6.53
N TYR A 75 -15.96 -3.50 -7.36
CA TYR A 75 -16.80 -2.77 -8.31
C TYR A 75 -17.42 -3.71 -9.35
N GLU A 76 -16.64 -4.62 -9.93
CA GLU A 76 -17.14 -5.62 -10.88
C GLU A 76 -18.17 -6.56 -10.24
N ALA A 77 -17.89 -7.05 -9.03
CA ALA A 77 -18.84 -7.89 -8.29
C ALA A 77 -20.17 -7.16 -8.05
N GLN A 78 -20.13 -5.87 -7.72
CA GLN A 78 -21.33 -5.06 -7.52
C GLN A 78 -22.14 -4.88 -8.80
N GLN A 79 -21.48 -4.61 -9.95
CA GLN A 79 -22.17 -4.48 -11.23
C GLN A 79 -22.88 -5.77 -11.67
N THR A 80 -22.31 -6.94 -11.34
CA THR A 80 -22.96 -8.23 -11.64
C THR A 80 -24.20 -8.52 -10.79
N GLN A 81 -24.34 -7.88 -9.62
CA GLN A 81 -25.49 -8.07 -8.72
C GLN A 81 -26.66 -7.13 -9.01
N ARG A 82 -26.47 -6.10 -9.84
CA ARG A 82 -27.49 -5.08 -10.16
C ARG A 82 -28.75 -5.65 -10.83
N GLY A 83 -28.65 -6.79 -11.52
CA GLY A 83 -29.72 -7.38 -12.32
C GLY A 83 -30.94 -7.93 -11.57
N SER A 84 -30.92 -8.04 -10.24
CA SER A 84 -32.05 -8.59 -9.44
C SER A 84 -32.43 -7.74 -8.22
N SER A 85 -32.32 -6.42 -8.32
CA SER A 85 -32.42 -5.51 -7.17
C SER A 85 -33.82 -4.87 -7.07
N THR A 86 -34.34 -4.66 -5.86
CA THR A 86 -35.54 -3.82 -5.66
C THR A 86 -35.17 -2.32 -5.69
N ARG A 87 -36.16 -1.42 -5.77
CA ARG A 87 -35.92 0.04 -5.86
C ARG A 87 -35.17 0.62 -4.64
N GLU A 88 -35.26 0.00 -3.46
CA GLU A 88 -34.46 0.39 -2.29
C GLU A 88 -33.03 -0.15 -2.35
N ASP A 89 -32.82 -1.30 -2.98
CA ASP A 89 -31.51 -1.87 -3.24
C ASP A 89 -30.76 -1.08 -4.33
N GLU A 90 -31.47 -0.54 -5.32
CA GLU A 90 -30.89 0.34 -6.35
C GLU A 90 -30.22 1.58 -5.75
N LYS A 91 -30.89 2.29 -4.84
CA LYS A 91 -30.32 3.50 -4.23
C LYS A 91 -29.09 3.19 -3.36
N LYS A 92 -29.11 2.09 -2.61
CA LYS A 92 -27.95 1.63 -1.83
C LYS A 92 -26.80 1.21 -2.74
N ASN A 93 -27.10 0.55 -3.86
CA ASN A 93 -26.12 0.18 -4.86
C ASN A 93 -25.46 1.43 -5.48
N ASP A 94 -26.24 2.48 -5.76
CA ASP A 94 -25.69 3.73 -6.29
C ASP A 94 -24.75 4.42 -5.28
N ASP A 95 -25.14 4.49 -4.00
CA ASP A 95 -24.32 5.09 -2.93
C ASP A 95 -23.01 4.28 -2.72
N GLU A 96 -23.08 2.95 -2.72
CA GLU A 96 -21.90 2.07 -2.62
C GLU A 96 -20.99 2.17 -3.86
N GLU A 97 -21.57 2.31 -5.06
CA GLU A 97 -20.83 2.50 -6.31
C GLU A 97 -20.04 3.82 -6.27
N ILE A 98 -20.67 4.90 -5.82
CA ILE A 98 -20.00 6.21 -5.65
C ILE A 98 -18.84 6.09 -4.67
N LEU A 99 -19.04 5.42 -3.52
CA LEU A 99 -17.98 5.22 -2.53
C LEU A 99 -16.80 4.41 -3.08
N LEU A 100 -17.06 3.37 -3.87
CA LEU A 100 -16.02 2.58 -4.53
C LEU A 100 -15.26 3.42 -5.58
N LEU A 101 -15.96 4.18 -6.41
CA LEU A 101 -15.35 5.07 -7.40
C LEU A 101 -14.48 6.13 -6.73
N GLU A 102 -14.95 6.74 -5.63
CA GLU A 102 -14.15 7.68 -4.83
C GLU A 102 -12.89 7.02 -4.26
N ALA A 103 -13.01 5.80 -3.72
CA ALA A 103 -11.88 5.07 -3.18
C ALA A 103 -10.84 4.76 -4.27
N MET A 104 -11.28 4.39 -5.47
CA MET A 104 -10.41 4.17 -6.62
C MET A 104 -9.69 5.46 -7.05
N VAL A 105 -10.38 6.59 -7.07
CA VAL A 105 -9.75 7.89 -7.37
C VAL A 105 -8.71 8.26 -6.32
N LYS A 106 -9.02 8.06 -5.03
CA LYS A 106 -8.08 8.31 -3.92
C LYS A 106 -6.85 7.39 -4.02
N ALA A 107 -7.03 6.12 -4.33
CA ALA A 107 -5.93 5.16 -4.52
C ALA A 107 -5.05 5.53 -5.73
N LYS A 108 -5.64 5.89 -6.88
CA LYS A 108 -4.90 6.39 -8.06
C LYS A 108 -4.12 7.67 -7.76
N ASN A 109 -4.70 8.61 -7.01
CA ASN A 109 -4.02 9.84 -6.62
C ASN A 109 -2.86 9.56 -5.66
N LEU A 110 -3.03 8.61 -4.75
CA LEU A 110 -1.97 8.18 -3.84
C LEU A 110 -0.80 7.54 -4.60
N GLN A 111 -1.08 6.68 -5.58
CA GLN A 111 -0.07 6.11 -6.48
C GLN A 111 0.72 7.20 -7.20
N LYS A 112 0.04 8.16 -7.83
CA LYS A 112 0.68 9.31 -8.49
C LYS A 112 1.52 10.16 -7.53
N ASN A 113 1.09 10.29 -6.28
CA ASN A 113 1.83 11.06 -5.28
C ASN A 113 3.11 10.35 -4.84
N VAL A 114 3.07 9.02 -4.70
CA VAL A 114 4.26 8.20 -4.46
C VAL A 114 5.20 8.31 -5.66
N GLU A 115 4.72 8.10 -6.88
CA GLU A 115 5.52 8.27 -8.10
C GLU A 115 6.12 9.68 -8.20
N LYS A 116 5.45 10.73 -7.76
CA LYS A 116 6.03 12.09 -7.73
C LYS A 116 7.07 12.29 -6.63
N ALA A 117 6.84 11.69 -5.45
CA ALA A 117 7.71 11.81 -4.30
C ALA A 117 9.05 11.09 -4.52
N PHE A 118 9.02 9.95 -5.21
CA PHE A 118 10.20 9.14 -5.52
C PHE A 118 10.72 9.37 -6.95
N GLY A 119 9.82 9.57 -7.91
CA GLY A 119 10.08 9.91 -9.32
C GLY A 119 10.14 11.40 -9.59
N LYS A 120 11.08 12.09 -8.93
CA LYS A 120 11.87 13.15 -9.57
C LYS A 120 13.28 13.02 -9.06
N GLY A 121 14.17 12.57 -9.95
CA GLY A 121 15.57 12.90 -9.86
C GLY A 121 15.73 14.42 -9.76
N LYS A 122 15.74 14.96 -8.55
CA LYS A 122 16.65 16.06 -8.25
C LYS A 122 18.02 15.45 -8.51
N ARG A 123 18.55 15.72 -9.71
CA ARG A 123 19.99 15.69 -9.97
C ARG A 123 20.62 16.20 -8.69
N VAL A 124 21.30 15.32 -7.95
CA VAL A 124 22.21 15.73 -6.90
C VAL A 124 23.10 16.74 -7.60
N ARG A 125 22.90 18.04 -7.32
CA ARG A 125 23.85 19.04 -7.75
C ARG A 125 25.11 18.63 -7.02
N THR A 126 26.00 17.93 -7.70
CA THR A 126 27.36 17.73 -7.26
C THR A 126 27.88 19.14 -7.01
N ILE A 127 27.90 19.56 -5.75
CA ILE A 127 28.64 20.75 -5.36
C ILE A 127 30.08 20.33 -5.63
N LYS A 128 30.59 20.73 -6.80
CA LYS A 128 32.03 20.74 -7.05
C LYS A 128 32.58 21.72 -6.01
N THR A 129 33.04 21.17 -4.89
CA THR A 129 33.98 21.86 -4.01
C THR A 129 35.20 22.14 -4.88
N LYS A 130 35.35 23.39 -5.33
CA LYS A 130 36.63 23.86 -5.86
C LYS A 130 37.61 23.83 -4.67
N LEU A 131 38.53 22.88 -4.71
CA LEU A 131 39.87 23.10 -4.16
C LEU A 131 40.63 24.01 -5.13
#